data_AF-M4D7Q5-F1
#
_entry.id   AF-M4D7Q5-F1
#
_cell.length_a   1.000
_cell.length_b   1.000
_cell.length_c   1.000
_cell.angle_alpha   90.00
_cell.angle_beta   90.00
_cell.angle_gamma   90.00
#
_symmetry.space_group_name_H-M   'P 1'
#
loop_
_entity.id
_entity.type
_entity.pdbx_description
1 polymer ?
#
loop_
_entity_poly.entity_id
_entity_poly.type
_entity_poly.pdbx_seq_one_letter_code
_entity_poly.pdbx_strand_id
1 'polypeptide(L)'
;MSYQGIDSAKKRILMIYLLVSLGLAHHFEDEIDETIKEGFEKKEEMIEGENDLYTVSIIFWVFRRYGHHISSDVFRRFTKDNGNFKESLVGDAKGMLSLYEAAYLRTTKDYIMDEALIFTSRHLESLAADGTCPPHLSVRIRNALTLPQHWNMEMLFPVEYISFFEQENDHDEMLLKFAKISFKLVQLQYLHELKILAESEGWYSLGQLYELSTELSRIIVKYTNGTSLAKLPDTDPYQKTCSEGIS
;
A
#
# COMPACT_ATOMS: atom_id res chain seq x y z
N MET A 1 -5.77 18.07 26.09
CA MET A 1 -6.56 18.01 24.84
C MET A 1 -7.65 16.97 24.97
N SER A 2 -8.78 17.09 24.26
CA SER A 2 -9.87 16.11 24.38
C SER A 2 -9.57 14.84 23.57
N TYR A 3 -10.01 13.68 24.06
CA TYR A 3 -9.94 12.39 23.35
C TYR A 3 -10.45 12.47 21.90
N GLN A 4 -11.42 13.34 21.66
CA GLN A 4 -12.02 13.57 20.34
C GLN A 4 -11.04 14.18 19.32
N GLY A 5 -10.06 14.96 19.77
CA GLY A 5 -9.01 15.53 18.90
C GLY A 5 -8.00 14.50 18.42
N ILE A 6 -7.64 13.54 19.28
CA ILE A 6 -6.69 12.46 18.95
C ILE A 6 -7.35 11.45 18.01
N ASP A 7 -8.60 11.08 18.27
CA ASP A 7 -9.37 10.19 17.38
C ASP A 7 -9.52 10.78 15.97
N SER A 8 -9.73 12.09 15.88
CA SER A 8 -9.76 12.82 14.59
C SER A 8 -8.42 12.76 13.85
N ALA A 9 -7.29 12.98 14.55
CA ALA A 9 -5.96 12.89 13.95
C ALA A 9 -5.67 11.48 13.42
N LYS A 10 -5.99 10.42 14.18
CA LYS A 10 -5.86 9.03 13.73
C LYS A 10 -6.65 8.77 12.45
N LYS A 11 -7.91 9.19 12.42
CA LYS A 11 -8.78 9.04 11.24
C LYS A 11 -8.22 9.74 10.01
N ARG A 12 -7.63 10.93 10.15
CA ARG A 12 -6.97 11.63 9.03
C ARG A 12 -5.78 10.84 8.49
N ILE A 13 -4.94 10.27 9.37
CA ILE A 13 -3.81 9.42 8.95
C ILE A 13 -4.29 8.14 8.23
N LEU A 14 -5.34 7.49 8.74
CA LEU A 14 -5.95 6.34 8.07
C LEU A 14 -6.55 6.72 6.70
N MET A 15 -7.11 7.93 6.58
CA MET A 15 -7.60 8.46 5.30
C MET A 15 -6.47 8.67 4.30
N ILE A 16 -5.29 9.15 4.72
CA ILE A 16 -4.12 9.26 3.83
C ILE A 16 -3.76 7.90 3.26
N TYR A 17 -3.71 6.84 4.08
CA TYR A 17 -3.47 5.50 3.58
C TYR A 17 -4.49 5.08 2.51
N LEU A 18 -5.77 5.38 2.73
CA LEU A 18 -6.82 5.07 1.78
C LEU A 18 -6.67 5.86 0.47
N LEU A 19 -6.35 7.16 0.54
CA LEU A 19 -6.09 8.00 -0.63
C LEU A 19 -4.89 7.52 -1.42
N VAL A 20 -3.78 7.18 -0.76
CA VAL A 20 -2.60 6.61 -1.42
C VAL A 20 -2.94 5.28 -2.07
N SER A 21 -3.66 4.42 -1.35
CA SER A 21 -4.01 3.09 -1.85
C SER A 21 -4.96 3.13 -3.04
N LEU A 22 -5.85 4.13 -3.10
CA LEU A 22 -6.75 4.36 -4.23
C LEU A 22 -6.12 5.19 -5.37
N GLY A 23 -4.85 5.56 -5.28
CA GLY A 23 -4.17 6.39 -6.29
C GLY A 23 -4.71 7.82 -6.35
N LEU A 24 -5.22 8.35 -5.25
CA LEU A 24 -5.81 9.68 -5.13
C LEU A 24 -4.91 10.69 -4.41
N ALA A 25 -3.80 10.27 -3.82
CA ALA A 25 -2.93 11.13 -3.01
C ALA A 25 -2.43 12.38 -3.76
N HIS A 26 -2.17 12.28 -5.07
CA HIS A 26 -1.70 13.40 -5.90
C HIS A 26 -2.72 14.55 -6.03
N HIS A 27 -4.00 14.33 -5.70
CA HIS A 27 -5.00 15.41 -5.68
C HIS A 27 -4.97 16.23 -4.38
N PHE A 28 -4.24 15.77 -3.36
CA PHE A 28 -4.29 16.31 -1.99
C PHE A 28 -2.89 16.46 -1.39
N GLU A 29 -1.86 16.71 -2.21
CA GLU A 29 -0.47 16.70 -1.74
C GLU A 29 -0.22 17.69 -0.60
N ASP A 30 -0.76 18.91 -0.72
CA ASP A 30 -0.63 19.95 0.30
C ASP A 30 -1.36 19.58 1.60
N GLU A 31 -2.61 19.10 1.51
CA GLU A 31 -3.39 18.68 2.68
C GLU A 31 -2.78 17.47 3.36
N ILE A 32 -2.20 16.54 2.59
CA ILE A 32 -1.49 15.37 3.12
C ILE A 32 -0.25 15.84 3.88
N ASP A 33 0.58 16.68 3.29
CA ASP A 33 1.81 17.19 3.93
C ASP A 33 1.51 17.92 5.24
N GLU A 34 0.49 18.79 5.26
CA GLU A 34 0.04 19.45 6.49
C GLU A 34 -0.45 18.43 7.53
N THR A 35 -1.30 17.48 7.12
CA THR A 35 -1.83 16.44 8.02
C THR A 35 -0.72 15.57 8.62
N ILE A 36 0.30 15.21 7.84
CA ILE A 36 1.44 14.42 8.31
C ILE A 36 2.24 15.20 9.34
N LYS A 37 2.54 16.48 9.08
CA LYS A 37 3.28 17.34 10.01
C LYS A 37 2.54 17.46 11.35
N GLU A 38 1.26 17.81 11.32
CA GLU A 38 0.43 17.91 12.53
C GLU A 38 0.29 16.57 13.28
N GLY A 39 0.16 15.47 12.54
CA GLY A 39 0.05 14.13 13.09
C GLY A 39 1.35 13.68 13.77
N PHE A 40 2.51 14.03 13.19
CA PHE A 40 3.81 13.61 13.71
C PHE A 40 4.16 14.26 15.05
N GLU A 41 3.70 15.48 15.28
CA GLU A 41 3.78 16.15 16.59
C GLU A 41 3.00 15.42 17.68
N LYS A 42 1.96 14.66 17.30
CA LYS A 42 1.03 13.96 18.21
C LYS A 42 1.15 12.44 18.13
N LYS A 43 2.18 11.92 17.46
CA LYS A 43 2.32 10.47 17.18
C LYS A 43 2.35 9.62 18.45
N GLU A 44 2.98 10.10 19.52
CA GLU A 44 3.04 9.39 20.79
C GLU A 44 1.62 9.22 21.37
N GLU A 45 0.83 10.29 21.41
CA GLU A 45 -0.56 10.27 21.89
C GLU A 45 -1.47 9.40 21.02
N MET A 46 -1.26 9.40 19.70
CA MET A 46 -2.02 8.56 18.77
C MET A 46 -1.73 7.06 18.99
N ILE A 47 -0.48 6.71 19.27
CA ILE A 47 -0.02 5.33 19.38
C ILE A 47 -0.16 4.81 20.82
N GLU A 48 -0.20 5.68 21.83
CA GLU A 48 -0.36 5.28 23.22
C GLU A 48 -1.68 4.52 23.44
N GLY A 49 -1.60 3.34 24.05
CA GLY A 49 -2.78 2.51 24.34
C GLY A 49 -3.48 1.88 23.13
N GLU A 50 -3.06 2.18 21.89
CA GLU A 50 -3.64 1.61 20.68
C GLU A 50 -3.28 0.12 20.51
N ASN A 51 -4.27 -0.76 20.55
CA ASN A 51 -4.07 -2.21 20.50
C ASN A 51 -4.61 -2.83 19.21
N ASP A 52 -5.14 -2.04 18.29
CA ASP A 52 -5.55 -2.49 16.97
C ASP A 52 -4.33 -2.63 16.04
N LEU A 53 -4.05 -3.86 15.60
CA LEU A 53 -2.87 -4.15 14.77
C LEU A 53 -2.93 -3.41 13.43
N TYR A 54 -4.11 -3.38 12.81
CA TYR A 54 -4.35 -2.64 11.58
C TYR A 54 -3.98 -1.17 11.74
N THR A 55 -4.56 -0.49 12.73
CA THR A 55 -4.35 0.95 12.97
C THR A 55 -2.88 1.29 13.23
N VAL A 56 -2.18 0.54 14.11
CA VAL A 56 -0.76 0.80 14.38
C VAL A 56 0.08 0.58 13.12
N SER A 57 -0.21 -0.46 12.34
CA SER A 57 0.50 -0.76 11.10
C SER A 57 0.31 0.35 10.06
N ILE A 58 -0.91 0.84 9.87
CA ILE A 58 -1.19 1.93 8.93
C ILE A 58 -0.54 3.24 9.37
N ILE A 59 -0.63 3.61 10.65
CA ILE A 59 0.04 4.81 11.17
C ILE A 59 1.55 4.74 10.90
N PHE A 60 2.17 3.63 11.24
CA PHE A 60 3.60 3.41 10.99
C PHE A 60 3.93 3.50 9.50
N TRP A 61 3.13 2.86 8.65
CA TRP A 61 3.32 2.84 7.20
C TRP A 61 3.24 4.25 6.61
N VAL A 62 2.21 5.01 6.97
CA VAL A 62 1.98 6.36 6.45
C VAL A 62 3.14 7.28 6.84
N PHE A 63 3.49 7.35 8.12
CA PHE A 63 4.58 8.23 8.55
C PHE A 63 5.91 7.89 7.86
N ARG A 64 6.28 6.60 7.78
CA ARG A 64 7.53 6.20 7.12
C ARG A 64 7.51 6.44 5.62
N ARG A 65 6.37 6.21 4.94
CA ARG A 65 6.23 6.51 3.51
C ARG A 65 6.50 7.98 3.21
N TYR A 66 6.04 8.88 4.07
CA TYR A 66 6.26 10.32 3.92
C TYR A 66 7.56 10.81 4.59
N GLY A 67 8.51 9.91 4.89
CA GLY A 67 9.85 10.28 5.37
C GLY A 67 9.95 10.60 6.87
N HIS A 68 8.88 10.38 7.64
CA HIS A 68 8.87 10.59 9.07
C HIS A 68 9.23 9.32 9.84
N HIS A 69 10.33 9.38 10.61
CA HIS A 69 10.81 8.22 11.36
C HIS A 69 9.92 7.92 12.58
N ILE A 70 9.25 6.77 12.54
CA ILE A 70 8.64 6.12 13.72
C ILE A 70 9.43 4.87 14.05
N SER A 71 9.78 4.69 15.34
CA SER A 71 10.48 3.49 15.81
C SER A 71 9.63 2.24 15.58
N SER A 72 10.24 1.16 15.09
CA SER A 72 9.60 -0.15 14.98
C SER A 72 9.23 -0.75 16.34
N ASP A 73 9.74 -0.21 17.45
CA ASP A 73 9.42 -0.68 18.80
C ASP A 73 7.93 -0.51 19.15
N VAL A 74 7.18 0.31 18.40
CA VAL A 74 5.72 0.42 18.56
C VAL A 74 5.04 -0.94 18.45
N PHE A 75 5.62 -1.90 17.72
CA PHE A 75 5.08 -3.25 17.54
C PHE A 75 5.39 -4.23 18.68
N ARG A 76 6.24 -3.88 19.66
CA ARG A 76 6.51 -4.75 20.84
C ARG A 76 5.26 -5.07 21.64
N ARG A 77 4.22 -4.24 21.56
CA ARG A 77 2.91 -4.54 22.17
C ARG A 77 2.24 -5.79 21.59
N PHE A 78 2.59 -6.15 20.36
CA PHE A 78 2.06 -7.32 19.64
C PHE A 78 2.97 -8.55 19.77
N THR A 79 4.10 -8.45 20.48
CA THR A 79 5.04 -9.55 20.69
C THR A 79 4.90 -10.16 22.09
N LYS A 80 5.35 -11.40 22.22
CA LYS A 80 5.56 -12.10 23.50
C LYS A 80 6.92 -11.67 24.09
N ASP A 81 7.20 -12.09 25.32
CA ASP A 81 8.46 -11.76 26.01
C ASP A 81 9.71 -12.29 25.29
N ASN A 82 9.56 -13.35 24.48
CA ASN A 82 10.64 -13.90 23.67
C ASN A 82 10.89 -13.15 22.35
N GLY A 83 10.13 -12.08 22.06
CA GLY A 83 10.26 -11.27 20.85
C GLY A 83 9.38 -11.72 19.68
N ASN A 84 8.78 -12.91 19.73
CA ASN A 84 7.93 -13.40 18.64
C ASN A 84 6.54 -12.76 18.68
N PHE A 85 5.93 -12.54 17.51
CA PHE A 85 4.54 -12.06 17.44
C PHE A 85 3.54 -13.02 18.08
N LYS A 86 2.47 -12.47 18.66
CA LYS A 86 1.42 -13.23 19.33
C LYS A 86 0.58 -14.00 18.30
N GLU A 87 0.40 -15.30 18.51
CA GLU A 87 -0.47 -16.15 17.68
C GLU A 87 -1.95 -15.71 17.74
N SER A 88 -2.36 -14.93 18.75
CA SER A 88 -3.69 -14.34 18.82
C SER A 88 -3.98 -13.34 17.69
N LEU A 89 -2.95 -12.85 16.98
CA LEU A 89 -3.10 -11.92 15.86
C LEU A 89 -3.61 -12.61 14.58
N VAL A 90 -3.54 -13.94 14.50
CA VAL A 90 -3.90 -14.70 13.29
C VAL A 90 -5.38 -14.55 12.90
N GLY A 91 -6.24 -14.22 13.87
CA GLY A 91 -7.66 -13.92 13.61
C GLY A 91 -7.90 -12.58 12.88
N ASP A 92 -6.91 -11.68 12.86
CA ASP A 92 -7.00 -10.38 12.21
C ASP A 92 -6.24 -10.37 10.88
N ALA A 93 -6.86 -10.93 9.85
CA ALA A 93 -6.27 -11.01 8.51
C ALA A 93 -5.90 -9.64 7.93
N LYS A 94 -6.72 -8.61 8.18
CA LYS A 94 -6.45 -7.23 7.71
C LYS A 94 -5.28 -6.62 8.45
N GLY A 95 -5.23 -6.75 9.78
CA GLY A 95 -4.10 -6.27 10.58
C GLY A 95 -2.79 -6.97 10.22
N MET A 96 -2.81 -8.29 9.98
CA MET A 96 -1.62 -9.02 9.52
C MET A 96 -1.15 -8.55 8.14
N LEU A 97 -2.07 -8.34 7.20
CA LEU A 97 -1.72 -7.81 5.88
C LEU A 97 -1.13 -6.41 5.98
N SER A 98 -1.71 -5.53 6.81
CA SER A 98 -1.16 -4.19 7.04
C SER A 98 0.22 -4.23 7.70
N LEU A 99 0.45 -5.14 8.65
CA LEU A 99 1.76 -5.35 9.27
C LEU A 99 2.78 -5.85 8.25
N TYR A 100 2.41 -6.79 7.39
CA TYR A 100 3.26 -7.29 6.31
C TYR A 100 3.72 -6.16 5.40
N GLU A 101 2.80 -5.33 4.92
CA GLU A 101 3.11 -4.17 4.06
C GLU A 101 3.96 -3.12 4.79
N ALA A 102 3.68 -2.86 6.08
CA ALA A 102 4.45 -1.96 6.93
C ALA A 102 5.89 -2.44 7.15
N ALA A 103 6.10 -3.75 7.33
CA ALA A 103 7.41 -4.31 7.62
C ALA A 103 8.40 -4.21 6.45
N TYR A 104 7.92 -3.92 5.24
CA TYR A 104 8.78 -3.60 4.11
C TYR A 104 9.36 -2.17 4.15
N LEU A 105 8.82 -1.28 4.97
CA LEU A 105 9.38 0.06 5.22
C LEU A 105 10.46 0.04 6.32
N ARG A 106 11.03 -1.13 6.61
CA ARG A 106 12.07 -1.31 7.62
C ARG A 106 13.43 -0.76 7.18
N THR A 107 14.21 -0.37 8.16
CA THR A 107 15.63 -0.05 8.06
C THR A 107 16.46 -1.23 8.57
N THR A 108 17.78 -1.16 8.39
CA THR A 108 18.71 -2.19 8.89
C THR A 108 18.73 -2.34 10.42
N LYS A 109 18.10 -1.43 11.16
CA LYS A 109 18.03 -1.46 12.64
C LYS A 109 16.70 -2.00 13.17
N ASP A 110 15.70 -2.20 12.32
CA ASP A 110 14.35 -2.58 12.73
C ASP A 110 14.20 -4.11 12.78
N TYR A 111 14.98 -4.80 13.64
CA TYR A 111 15.00 -6.27 13.71
C TYR A 111 13.62 -6.92 13.97
N ILE A 112 12.74 -6.23 14.68
CA ILE A 112 11.35 -6.68 14.90
C ILE A 112 10.56 -6.81 13.58
N MET A 113 10.93 -6.06 12.55
CA MET A 113 10.27 -6.11 11.25
C MET A 113 10.68 -7.32 10.41
N ASP A 114 11.88 -7.85 10.62
CA ASP A 114 12.28 -9.11 9.99
C ASP A 114 11.43 -10.27 10.53
N GLU A 115 11.23 -10.32 11.86
CA GLU A 115 10.33 -11.28 12.48
C GLU A 115 8.86 -11.05 12.08
N ALA A 116 8.44 -9.78 11.93
CA ALA A 116 7.11 -9.43 11.45
C ALA A 116 6.85 -10.01 10.05
N LEU A 117 7.82 -9.91 9.14
CA LEU A 117 7.71 -10.50 7.80
C LEU A 117 7.64 -12.02 7.85
N ILE A 118 8.48 -12.67 8.65
CA ILE A 118 8.45 -14.14 8.79
C ILE A 118 7.09 -14.59 9.32
N PHE A 119 6.61 -13.95 10.39
CA PHE A 119 5.33 -14.26 11.01
C PHE A 119 4.17 -14.05 10.04
N THR A 120 4.06 -12.85 9.47
CA THR A 120 2.94 -12.49 8.59
C THR A 120 2.94 -13.29 7.29
N SER A 121 4.08 -13.50 6.63
CA SER A 121 4.15 -14.28 5.38
C SER A 121 3.58 -15.69 5.59
N ARG A 122 4.04 -16.39 6.64
CA ARG A 122 3.58 -17.75 6.96
C ARG A 122 2.07 -17.81 7.18
N HIS A 123 1.52 -16.88 7.95
CA HIS A 123 0.09 -16.91 8.28
C HIS A 123 -0.80 -16.42 7.13
N LEU A 124 -0.34 -15.42 6.37
CA LEU A 124 -1.05 -14.91 5.19
C LEU A 124 -1.11 -15.97 4.08
N GLU A 125 -0.04 -16.74 3.86
CA GLU A 125 -0.04 -17.88 2.95
C GLU A 125 -1.10 -18.92 3.35
N SER A 126 -1.17 -19.29 4.64
CA SER A 126 -2.19 -20.19 5.17
C SER A 126 -3.59 -19.64 4.96
N LEU A 127 -3.84 -18.38 5.35
CA LEU A 127 -5.16 -17.74 5.20
C LEU A 127 -5.62 -17.66 3.74
N ALA A 128 -4.70 -17.42 2.81
CA ALA A 128 -5.00 -17.38 1.39
C ALA A 128 -5.33 -18.76 0.81
N ALA A 129 -4.80 -19.84 1.40
CA ALA A 129 -5.01 -21.23 0.97
C ALA A 129 -6.24 -21.88 1.62
N ASP A 130 -6.49 -21.59 2.90
CA ASP A 130 -7.49 -22.28 3.73
C ASP A 130 -8.94 -21.84 3.43
N GLY A 131 -9.13 -20.80 2.62
CA GLY A 131 -10.46 -20.30 2.21
C GLY A 131 -11.29 -19.70 3.35
N THR A 132 -10.66 -19.40 4.49
CA THR A 132 -11.31 -18.87 5.69
C THR A 132 -11.56 -17.36 5.62
N CYS A 133 -10.83 -16.65 4.76
CA CYS A 133 -11.02 -15.22 4.52
C CYS A 133 -12.02 -14.97 3.37
N PRO A 134 -12.70 -13.80 3.36
CA PRO A 134 -13.52 -13.39 2.24
C PRO A 134 -12.74 -13.45 0.91
N PRO A 135 -13.37 -13.88 -0.21
CA PRO A 135 -12.66 -14.10 -1.47
C PRO A 135 -11.84 -12.90 -1.96
N HIS A 136 -12.37 -11.68 -1.82
CA HIS A 136 -11.67 -10.45 -2.22
C HIS A 136 -10.45 -10.16 -1.34
N LEU A 137 -10.53 -10.43 -0.03
CA LEU A 137 -9.38 -10.34 0.87
C LEU A 137 -8.33 -11.40 0.56
N SER A 138 -8.74 -12.62 0.23
CA SER A 138 -7.85 -13.70 -0.20
C SER A 138 -7.04 -13.32 -1.45
N VAL A 139 -7.70 -12.69 -2.43
CA VAL A 139 -7.04 -12.14 -3.63
C VAL A 139 -6.02 -11.06 -3.24
N ARG A 140 -6.42 -10.10 -2.41
CA ARG A 140 -5.55 -9.02 -1.94
C ARG A 140 -4.30 -9.56 -1.21
N ILE A 141 -4.47 -10.59 -0.37
CA ILE A 141 -3.35 -11.25 0.31
C ILE A 141 -2.39 -11.88 -0.70
N ARG A 142 -2.88 -12.63 -1.69
CA ARG A 142 -2.03 -13.22 -2.75
C ARG A 142 -1.29 -12.16 -3.56
N ASN A 143 -1.96 -11.05 -3.86
CA ASN A 143 -1.36 -9.92 -4.58
C ASN A 143 -0.20 -9.33 -3.78
N ALA A 144 -0.40 -9.03 -2.49
CA ALA A 144 0.65 -8.50 -1.61
C ALA A 144 1.83 -9.48 -1.42
N LEU A 145 1.56 -10.78 -1.30
CA LEU A 145 2.61 -11.82 -1.22
C LEU A 145 3.42 -11.94 -2.53
N THR A 146 2.82 -11.58 -3.67
CA THR A 146 3.49 -11.61 -4.98
C THR A 146 4.30 -10.33 -5.23
N LEU A 147 3.70 -9.17 -4.98
CA LEU A 147 4.31 -7.86 -5.11
C LEU A 147 3.77 -6.93 -4.02
N PRO A 148 4.53 -6.73 -2.93
CA PRO A 148 4.14 -5.83 -1.85
C PRO A 148 3.92 -4.39 -2.34
N GLN A 149 3.04 -3.64 -1.68
CA GLN A 149 2.66 -2.27 -2.02
C GLN A 149 3.86 -1.33 -2.18
N HIS A 150 4.88 -1.45 -1.33
CA HIS A 150 6.05 -0.56 -1.36
C HIS A 150 6.95 -0.73 -2.60
N TRP A 151 6.84 -1.86 -3.32
CA TRP A 151 7.52 -2.12 -4.59
C TRP A 151 6.59 -2.04 -5.79
N ASN A 152 5.31 -1.77 -5.53
CA ASN A 152 4.32 -1.76 -6.58
C ASN A 152 4.33 -0.39 -7.28
N MET A 153 4.39 -0.41 -8.61
CA MET A 153 4.34 0.80 -9.43
C MET A 153 3.05 1.57 -9.11
N GLU A 154 3.14 2.91 -9.10
CA GLU A 154 2.02 3.81 -8.77
C GLU A 154 0.75 3.57 -9.61
N MET A 155 0.87 2.85 -10.73
CA MET A 155 -0.25 2.50 -11.61
C MET A 155 -0.90 1.14 -11.33
N LEU A 156 -0.17 0.17 -10.77
CA LEU A 156 -0.64 -1.21 -10.63
C LEU A 156 -1.34 -1.43 -9.29
N PHE A 157 -0.81 -0.84 -8.21
CA PHE A 157 -1.41 -0.96 -6.89
C PHE A 157 -2.84 -0.39 -6.82
N PRO A 158 -3.13 0.82 -7.34
CA PRO A 158 -4.47 1.38 -7.22
C PRO A 158 -5.54 0.55 -7.93
N VAL A 159 -5.24 -0.11 -9.05
CA VAL A 159 -6.25 -0.94 -9.75
C VAL A 159 -6.68 -2.12 -8.90
N GLU A 160 -5.70 -2.78 -8.30
CA GLU A 160 -5.89 -3.89 -7.39
C GLU A 160 -6.67 -3.46 -6.15
N TYR A 161 -6.26 -2.35 -5.55
CA TYR A 161 -6.90 -1.82 -4.35
C TYR A 161 -8.31 -1.27 -4.60
N ILE A 162 -8.58 -0.62 -5.74
CA ILE A 162 -9.94 -0.19 -6.13
C ILE A 162 -10.87 -1.40 -6.22
N SER A 163 -10.40 -2.50 -6.81
CA SER A 163 -11.18 -3.73 -6.95
C SER A 163 -11.46 -4.39 -5.59
N PHE A 164 -10.48 -4.37 -4.69
CA PHE A 164 -10.65 -4.80 -3.30
C PHE A 164 -11.64 -3.91 -2.54
N PHE A 165 -11.47 -2.59 -2.61
CA PHE A 165 -12.27 -1.60 -1.91
C PHE A 165 -13.75 -1.63 -2.32
N GLU A 166 -14.05 -1.86 -3.60
CA GLU A 166 -15.42 -2.04 -4.10
C GLU A 166 -16.17 -3.21 -3.44
N GLN A 167 -15.46 -4.23 -2.96
CA GLN A 167 -16.05 -5.42 -2.33
C GLN A 167 -16.16 -5.30 -0.81
N GLU A 168 -15.64 -4.23 -0.21
CA GLU A 168 -15.71 -4.00 1.23
C GLU A 168 -17.11 -3.53 1.63
N ASN A 169 -17.66 -4.05 2.72
CA ASN A 169 -19.05 -3.77 3.10
C ASN A 169 -19.29 -2.30 3.51
N ASP A 170 -18.25 -1.61 3.95
CA ASP A 170 -18.26 -0.27 4.52
C ASP A 170 -17.53 0.77 3.65
N HIS A 171 -17.32 0.47 2.37
CA HIS A 171 -16.64 1.38 1.46
C HIS A 171 -17.43 2.67 1.19
N ASP A 172 -16.72 3.77 1.07
CA ASP A 172 -17.30 5.06 0.68
C ASP A 172 -17.53 5.09 -0.84
N GLU A 173 -18.80 5.12 -1.26
CA GLU A 173 -19.18 5.13 -2.69
C GLU A 173 -18.66 6.35 -3.44
N MET A 174 -18.58 7.51 -2.78
CA MET A 174 -18.08 8.74 -3.40
C MET A 174 -16.58 8.62 -3.68
N LEU A 175 -15.84 8.10 -2.70
CA LEU A 175 -14.40 7.87 -2.82
C LEU A 175 -14.09 6.80 -3.86
N LEU A 176 -14.86 5.71 -3.90
CA LEU A 176 -14.73 4.67 -4.92
C LEU A 176 -14.96 5.25 -6.33
N LYS A 177 -16.03 6.03 -6.50
CA LYS A 177 -16.32 6.69 -7.77
C LYS A 177 -15.20 7.65 -8.18
N PHE A 178 -14.69 8.42 -7.23
CA PHE A 178 -13.58 9.34 -7.50
C PHE A 178 -12.31 8.59 -7.93
N ALA A 179 -11.95 7.51 -7.23
CA ALA A 179 -10.82 6.65 -7.58
C ALA A 179 -10.93 6.09 -9.00
N LYS A 180 -12.11 5.57 -9.37
CA LYS A 180 -12.37 5.05 -10.73
C LYS A 180 -12.21 6.11 -11.82
N ILE A 181 -12.70 7.33 -11.57
CA ILE A 181 -12.59 8.46 -12.52
C ILE A 181 -11.14 8.92 -12.62
N SER A 182 -10.46 9.13 -11.49
CA SER A 182 -9.06 9.54 -11.41
C SER A 182 -8.16 8.56 -12.16
N PHE A 183 -8.30 7.26 -11.88
CA PHE A 183 -7.56 6.22 -12.59
C PHE A 183 -7.79 6.26 -14.10
N LYS A 184 -9.05 6.46 -14.54
CA LYS A 184 -9.34 6.54 -15.97
C LYS A 184 -8.70 7.76 -16.63
N LEU A 185 -8.64 8.89 -15.93
CA LEU A 185 -7.98 10.09 -16.41
C LEU A 185 -6.47 9.88 -16.57
N VAL A 186 -5.80 9.34 -15.54
CA VAL A 186 -4.37 9.03 -15.58
C VAL A 186 -4.05 8.03 -16.68
N GLN A 187 -4.87 6.99 -16.86
CA GLN A 187 -4.73 6.03 -17.95
C GLN A 187 -4.79 6.71 -19.33
N LEU A 188 -5.71 7.66 -19.54
CA LEU A 188 -5.84 8.38 -20.81
C LEU A 188 -4.64 9.32 -21.04
N GLN A 189 -4.13 9.98 -20.00
CA GLN A 189 -2.92 10.80 -20.08
C GLN A 189 -1.72 9.96 -20.50
N TYR A 190 -1.52 8.82 -19.84
CA TYR A 190 -0.43 7.89 -20.18
C TYR A 190 -0.49 7.41 -21.64
N LEU A 191 -1.69 7.04 -22.12
CA LEU A 191 -1.87 6.64 -23.53
C LEU A 191 -1.59 7.79 -24.51
N HIS A 192 -1.95 9.02 -24.13
CA HIS A 192 -1.67 10.19 -24.94
C HIS A 192 -0.17 10.48 -25.02
N GLU A 193 0.55 10.40 -23.90
CA GLU A 193 2.01 10.56 -23.85
C GLU A 193 2.74 9.47 -24.64
N LEU A 194 2.33 8.20 -24.48
CA LEU A 194 2.86 7.09 -25.29
C LEU A 194 2.64 7.31 -26.78
N LYS A 195 1.48 7.85 -27.16
CA LYS A 195 1.21 8.18 -28.56
C LYS A 195 2.17 9.26 -29.08
N ILE A 196 2.40 10.32 -28.32
CA ILE A 196 3.35 11.38 -28.70
C ILE A 196 4.76 10.80 -28.85
N LEU A 197 5.20 9.96 -27.91
CA LEU A 197 6.52 9.32 -27.95
C LEU A 197 6.64 8.37 -29.16
N ALA A 198 5.60 7.58 -29.43
CA ALA A 198 5.56 6.71 -30.60
C ALA A 198 5.63 7.53 -31.90
N GLU A 199 4.93 8.66 -31.99
CA GLU A 199 5.00 9.57 -33.13
C GLU A 199 6.39 10.21 -33.28
N SER A 200 7.06 10.60 -32.18
CA SER A 200 8.40 11.21 -32.22
C SER A 200 9.50 10.22 -32.60
N GLU A 201 9.38 8.96 -32.18
CA GLU A 201 10.34 7.87 -32.48
C GLU A 201 10.04 7.16 -33.80
N GLY A 202 9.04 7.61 -34.57
CA GLY A 202 8.68 7.04 -35.87
C GLY A 202 7.98 5.68 -35.80
N TRP A 203 7.34 5.36 -34.68
CA TRP A 203 6.51 4.17 -34.49
C TRP A 203 5.11 4.46 -35.04
N TYR A 204 4.99 4.47 -36.38
CA TYR A 204 3.82 5.01 -37.09
C TYR A 204 2.53 4.15 -37.03
N SER A 205 2.49 3.03 -36.31
CA SER A 205 1.31 2.16 -36.36
C SER A 205 0.46 2.26 -35.10
N LEU A 206 -0.77 2.75 -35.25
CA LEU A 206 -1.85 2.66 -34.24
C LEU A 206 -2.05 1.23 -33.73
N GLY A 207 -1.68 0.22 -34.53
CA GLY A 207 -1.68 -1.20 -34.15
C GLY A 207 -0.74 -1.51 -32.98
N GLN A 208 0.47 -0.97 -32.96
CA GLN A 208 1.44 -1.20 -31.86
C GLN A 208 0.98 -0.54 -30.55
N LEU A 209 0.40 0.66 -30.62
CA LEU A 209 -0.17 1.32 -29.44
C LEU A 209 -1.39 0.57 -28.89
N TYR A 210 -2.23 0.01 -29.77
CA TYR A 210 -3.35 -0.84 -29.38
C TYR A 210 -2.88 -2.15 -28.75
N GLU A 211 -1.84 -2.77 -29.30
CA GLU A 211 -1.21 -3.97 -28.74
C GLU A 211 -0.60 -3.69 -27.36
N LEU A 212 0.14 -2.60 -27.19
CA LEU A 212 0.70 -2.18 -25.89
C LEU A 212 -0.39 -1.91 -24.85
N SER A 213 -1.45 -1.19 -25.23
CA SER A 213 -2.60 -0.95 -24.35
C SER A 213 -3.31 -2.26 -23.96
N THR A 214 -3.45 -3.18 -24.90
CA THR A 214 -4.05 -4.49 -24.66
C THR A 214 -3.18 -5.34 -23.74
N GLU A 215 -1.85 -5.35 -23.95
CA GLU A 215 -0.93 -6.12 -23.13
C GLU A 215 -0.84 -5.56 -21.71
N LEU A 216 -0.79 -4.24 -21.55
CA LEU A 216 -0.89 -3.59 -20.23
C LEU A 216 -2.20 -3.97 -19.53
N SER A 217 -3.32 -3.98 -20.25
CA SER A 217 -4.61 -4.41 -19.70
C SER A 217 -4.56 -5.89 -19.28
N ARG A 218 -3.90 -6.77 -20.04
CA ARG A 218 -3.71 -8.18 -19.66
C ARG A 218 -2.82 -8.34 -18.44
N ILE A 219 -1.74 -7.57 -18.33
CA ILE A 219 -0.82 -7.58 -17.18
C ILE A 219 -1.60 -7.14 -15.93
N ILE A 220 -2.34 -6.04 -16.02
CA ILE A 220 -3.20 -5.54 -14.94
C ILE A 220 -4.19 -6.63 -14.51
N VAL A 221 -4.92 -7.26 -15.44
CA VAL A 221 -5.90 -8.31 -15.11
C VAL A 221 -5.25 -9.54 -14.47
N LYS A 222 -4.07 -9.97 -14.95
CA LYS A 222 -3.34 -11.08 -14.32
C LYS A 222 -2.91 -10.73 -12.91
N TYR A 223 -2.42 -9.51 -12.72
CA TYR A 223 -2.01 -8.99 -11.41
C TYR A 223 -3.19 -8.96 -10.44
N THR A 224 -4.32 -8.34 -10.83
CA THR A 224 -5.50 -8.20 -9.95
C THR A 224 -6.13 -9.53 -9.57
N ASN A 225 -5.97 -10.57 -10.38
CA ASN A 225 -6.51 -11.91 -10.10
C ASN A 225 -5.61 -12.77 -9.18
N GLY A 226 -4.48 -12.26 -8.70
CA GLY A 226 -3.53 -13.04 -7.89
C GLY A 226 -2.78 -14.09 -8.68
N THR A 227 -2.68 -13.91 -10.00
CA THR A 227 -1.82 -14.74 -10.85
C THR A 227 -0.42 -14.14 -10.91
N SER A 228 0.60 -14.95 -10.59
CA SER A 228 2.01 -14.52 -10.62
C SER A 228 2.38 -13.91 -11.96
N LEU A 229 2.79 -12.64 -11.93
CA LEU A 229 3.49 -12.00 -13.05
C LEU A 229 4.94 -12.47 -13.02
N ALA A 230 5.31 -13.39 -13.91
CA ALA A 230 6.72 -13.75 -14.05
C ALA A 230 7.54 -12.51 -14.44
N LYS A 231 8.40 -12.04 -13.51
CA LYS A 231 9.48 -11.05 -13.66
C LYS A 231 9.16 -9.88 -14.61
N LEU A 232 8.51 -8.84 -14.08
CA LEU A 232 8.71 -7.49 -14.61
C LEU A 232 10.15 -7.05 -14.27
N PRO A 233 10.92 -6.48 -15.21
CA PRO A 233 12.25 -5.96 -14.92
C PRO A 233 12.16 -4.83 -13.89
N ASP A 234 13.08 -4.82 -12.93
CA ASP A 234 13.23 -3.74 -11.94
C ASP A 234 13.48 -2.41 -12.66
N THR A 235 12.43 -1.62 -12.82
CA THR A 235 12.51 -0.24 -13.29
C THR A 235 11.73 0.65 -12.34
N ASP A 236 12.25 0.80 -11.11
CA ASP A 236 11.86 1.89 -10.23
C ASP A 236 12.86 3.06 -10.40
N PRO A 237 12.49 4.16 -11.09
CA PRO A 237 13.34 5.34 -11.20
C PRO A 237 13.51 6.10 -9.88
N TYR A 238 12.72 5.83 -8.84
CA TYR A 238 12.76 6.54 -7.56
C TYR A 238 13.60 5.85 -6.47
N GLN A 239 14.09 4.63 -6.68
CA GLN A 239 15.09 4.01 -5.79
C GLN A 239 16.52 4.53 -6.00
N LYS A 240 16.80 5.21 -7.11
CA LYS A 240 18.15 5.71 -7.41
C LYS A 240 18.59 6.91 -6.57
N THR A 241 17.67 7.63 -5.93
CA THR A 241 17.99 8.89 -5.23
C THR A 241 18.41 8.73 -3.77
N CYS A 242 18.42 7.51 -3.20
CA CYS A 242 18.85 7.27 -1.81
C CYS A 242 20.24 6.62 -1.66
N SER A 243 20.97 6.34 -2.74
CA SER A 243 22.31 5.71 -2.67
C SER A 243 23.47 6.58 -3.17
N GLU A 244 23.20 7.76 -3.74
CA GLU A 244 24.22 8.70 -4.19
C GLU A 244 24.21 9.95 -3.29
N GLY A 245 24.72 9.80 -2.06
CA GLY A 245 24.71 10.91 -1.12
C GLY A 245 25.46 10.72 0.19
N ILE A 246 26.42 9.79 0.28
CA ILE A 246 27.44 9.80 1.34
C ILE A 246 28.76 9.30 0.74
N SER A 247 29.60 10.25 0.35
CA SER A 247 31.05 10.10 0.22
C SER A 247 31.70 11.15 1.10
#